data_AF-A0A3A0C0J7-F1
#
_entry.id   AF-A0A3A0C0J7-F1
#
_cell.length_a   1.000
_cell.length_b   1.000
_cell.length_c   1.000
_cell.angle_alpha   90.00
_cell.angle_beta   90.00
_cell.angle_gamma   90.00
#
_symmetry.space_group_name_H-M   'P 1'
#
loop_
_entity.id
_entity.type
_entity.pdbx_description
1 polymer ?
#
loop_
_entity_poly.entity_id
_entity_poly.type
_entity_poly.pdbx_seq_one_letter_code
_entity_poly.pdbx_strand_id
1 'polypeptide(L)'
;MDVGEAVQASEFVNDTHSESTCPWHQKGEKNKKKLEAMHPNEDSEEMPPNDGGTLGRNLIAAEDTPPKAETVSINYAPGQELKYEVGRKKVSKVVQSYKEMKKGESYEYALQYAPHHLIPGNESLKGSPIVPFMGDDDSIAEYAEGQGSFIKEGFSILYDVNGAENGVWLPSPYALSMKNDWPAKPAMKVIKRRLNEDVADETEDFKLAYVADSIRASGGRQFHMRHKDYSEKVGEILKAMADRLVLMATGQCPIATNSKQDEKFDPPMGLVGRLHVLSENLRTYLVGPLWRPPLYADSMTEQYAADLTVVKSKGMVRRVV
;
A
#
# COMPACT_ATOMS: atom_id res chain seq x y z
N MET A 1 12.25 -24.70 1.15
CA MET A 1 10.88 -24.56 1.70
C MET A 1 10.31 -23.33 1.04
N ASP A 2 9.40 -23.51 0.08
CA ASP A 2 8.63 -22.42 -0.54
C ASP A 2 7.61 -21.93 0.50
N VAL A 3 8.05 -21.07 1.40
CA VAL A 3 7.19 -20.45 2.41
C VAL A 3 6.54 -19.24 1.76
N GLY A 4 5.52 -19.50 0.96
CA GLY A 4 4.91 -18.51 0.10
C GLY A 4 3.74 -19.08 -0.67
N GLU A 5 2.75 -19.60 0.05
CA GLU A 5 1.39 -19.46 -0.42
C GLU A 5 1.20 -17.95 -0.63
N ALA A 6 1.28 -17.50 -1.89
CA ALA A 6 0.58 -16.30 -2.33
C ALA A 6 -0.75 -16.33 -1.59
N VAL A 7 -1.16 -15.30 -0.84
CA VAL A 7 -2.46 -15.22 -0.15
C VAL A 7 -3.44 -16.00 -1.01
N GLN A 8 -3.69 -17.26 -0.64
CA GLN A 8 -4.04 -18.22 -1.67
C GLN A 8 -5.44 -17.80 -2.03
N ALA A 9 -5.63 -17.24 -3.23
CA ALA A 9 -6.97 -17.02 -3.73
C ALA A 9 -7.76 -18.32 -3.53
N SER A 10 -7.10 -19.49 -3.58
CA SER A 10 -7.56 -20.81 -3.13
C SER A 10 -8.14 -20.95 -1.72
N GLU A 11 -7.76 -20.19 -0.69
CA GLU A 11 -8.50 -20.17 0.58
C GLU A 11 -9.87 -19.47 0.44
N PHE A 12 -10.00 -18.55 -0.53
CA PHE A 12 -11.27 -18.01 -0.99
C PHE A 12 -11.93 -18.87 -2.10
N VAL A 13 -11.16 -19.74 -2.77
CA VAL A 13 -11.50 -20.53 -3.96
C VAL A 13 -11.46 -22.03 -3.63
N ASN A 14 -11.93 -22.41 -2.43
CA ASN A 14 -12.36 -23.79 -2.27
C ASN A 14 -13.66 -23.93 -3.08
N ASP A 15 -13.67 -24.80 -4.09
CA ASP A 15 -14.79 -24.95 -5.04
C ASP A 15 -16.09 -25.35 -4.35
N THR A 16 -16.00 -25.99 -3.19
CA THR A 16 -17.15 -26.37 -2.38
C THR A 16 -17.64 -25.20 -1.54
N HIS A 17 -18.93 -24.88 -1.67
CA HIS A 17 -19.63 -23.95 -0.78
C HIS A 17 -19.48 -24.38 0.69
N SER A 18 -19.10 -23.43 1.56
CA SER A 18 -19.12 -23.61 3.01
C SER A 18 -19.93 -22.49 3.64
N GLU A 19 -20.79 -22.84 4.62
CA GLU A 19 -21.57 -21.87 5.38
C GLU A 19 -20.66 -20.89 6.14
N SER A 20 -19.50 -21.36 6.60
CA SER A 20 -18.53 -20.53 7.33
C SER A 20 -17.77 -19.54 6.43
N THR A 21 -17.76 -19.77 5.11
CA THR A 21 -17.02 -18.94 4.16
C THR A 21 -17.91 -18.22 3.15
N CYS A 22 -19.21 -18.53 3.08
CA CYS A 22 -20.09 -17.86 2.14
C CYS A 22 -20.48 -16.44 2.64
N PRO A 23 -20.23 -15.37 1.86
CA PRO A 23 -20.58 -14.00 2.23
C PRO A 23 -22.07 -13.74 2.48
N TRP A 24 -22.97 -14.57 1.91
CA TRP A 24 -24.43 -14.43 2.06
C TRP A 24 -25.00 -15.07 3.32
N HIS A 25 -24.21 -15.82 4.10
CA HIS A 25 -24.71 -16.43 5.35
C HIS A 25 -24.82 -15.41 6.50
N GLN A 26 -24.19 -14.25 6.36
CA GLN A 26 -24.38 -13.12 7.25
C GLN A 26 -25.55 -12.27 6.75
N LYS A 27 -26.62 -12.17 7.55
CA LYS A 27 -27.79 -11.34 7.22
C LYS A 27 -27.50 -9.87 7.45
N GLY A 28 -27.95 -9.02 6.54
CA GLY A 28 -27.89 -7.56 6.65
C GLY A 28 -29.26 -6.96 6.89
N GLU A 29 -29.28 -5.80 7.53
CA GLU A 29 -30.47 -4.94 7.59
C GLU A 29 -30.45 -3.94 6.42
N LYS A 30 -31.61 -3.37 6.08
CA LYS A 30 -31.69 -2.31 5.07
C LYS A 30 -30.86 -1.10 5.50
N ASN A 31 -29.93 -0.68 4.67
CA ASN A 31 -29.11 0.50 4.88
C ASN A 31 -28.61 1.04 3.52
N LYS A 32 -28.88 2.32 3.23
CA LYS A 32 -28.44 3.04 2.02
C LYS A 32 -27.15 3.84 2.27
N LYS A 33 -26.15 3.27 2.95
CA LYS A 33 -24.85 3.96 3.12
C LYS A 33 -24.08 3.90 1.80
N LYS A 34 -23.80 5.08 1.24
CA LYS A 34 -22.90 5.23 0.11
C LYS A 34 -21.49 4.78 0.47
N LEU A 35 -20.81 4.15 -0.47
CA LEU A 35 -19.36 3.98 -0.39
C LEU A 35 -18.75 5.36 -0.35
N GLU A 36 -18.00 5.66 0.71
CA GLU A 36 -17.38 6.96 0.85
C GLU A 36 -16.31 7.14 -0.24
N ALA A 37 -16.34 8.29 -0.90
CA ALA A 37 -15.28 8.71 -1.79
C ALA A 37 -13.94 8.63 -1.03
N MET A 38 -12.90 8.18 -1.74
CA MET A 38 -11.56 8.60 -1.35
C MET A 38 -11.53 10.12 -1.53
N HIS A 39 -11.31 10.87 -0.45
CA HIS A 39 -11.07 12.30 -0.61
C HIS A 39 -9.90 12.45 -1.60
N PRO A 40 -10.04 13.28 -2.64
CA PRO A 40 -8.91 13.55 -3.50
C PRO A 40 -7.75 14.00 -2.60
N ASN A 41 -6.55 13.51 -2.89
CA ASN A 41 -5.36 14.25 -2.50
C ASN A 41 -5.47 15.57 -3.27
N GLU A 42 -6.18 16.55 -2.70
CA GLU A 42 -6.28 17.88 -3.28
C GLU A 42 -4.86 18.42 -3.31
N ASP A 43 -4.31 18.54 -4.51
CA ASP A 43 -3.06 19.26 -4.76
C ASP A 43 -3.32 20.75 -4.49
N SER A 44 -3.44 21.12 -3.20
CA SER A 44 -3.53 22.51 -2.77
C SER A 44 -2.19 23.22 -2.98
N GLU A 45 -2.22 24.54 -3.19
CA GLU A 45 -1.01 25.34 -3.39
C GLU A 45 -0.08 25.35 -2.16
N GLU A 46 -0.62 25.02 -0.98
CA GLU A 46 0.08 24.77 0.27
C GLU A 46 0.21 23.26 0.52
N MET A 47 1.33 22.82 1.11
CA MET A 47 1.51 21.42 1.50
C MET A 47 0.41 21.07 2.50
N PRO A 48 -0.54 20.18 2.16
CA PRO A 48 -1.65 19.89 3.06
C PRO A 48 -1.06 19.34 4.37
N PRO A 49 -1.69 19.62 5.53
CA PRO A 49 -1.33 18.95 6.76
C PRO A 49 -1.32 17.45 6.47
N ASN A 50 -0.20 16.79 6.75
CA ASN A 50 -0.01 15.36 6.46
C ASN A 50 -0.76 14.49 7.48
N ASP A 51 -2.00 14.88 7.81
CA ASP A 51 -2.92 14.14 8.65
C ASP A 51 -3.58 12.99 7.87
N GLY A 52 -3.34 12.93 6.54
CA GLY A 52 -3.82 11.88 5.65
C GLY A 52 -5.34 11.86 5.47
N GLY A 53 -6.01 13.00 5.66
CA GLY A 53 -7.42 13.18 5.40
C GLY A 53 -8.32 12.28 6.26
N THR A 54 -9.36 11.70 5.66
CA THR A 54 -10.30 10.84 6.41
C THR A 54 -9.64 9.55 6.89
N LEU A 55 -8.81 8.90 6.08
CA LEU A 55 -8.13 7.66 6.48
C LEU A 55 -7.21 7.89 7.69
N GLY A 56 -6.37 8.92 7.65
CA GLY A 56 -5.45 9.17 8.77
C GLY A 56 -6.16 9.58 10.06
N ARG A 57 -7.26 10.33 9.98
CA ARG A 57 -8.12 10.61 11.14
C ARG A 57 -8.75 9.34 11.71
N ASN A 58 -9.21 8.43 10.86
CA ASN A 58 -9.79 7.15 11.29
C ASN A 58 -8.74 6.23 11.91
N LEU A 59 -7.50 6.19 11.39
CA LEU A 59 -6.38 5.48 12.01
C LEU A 59 -6.09 6.02 13.42
N ILE A 60 -5.97 7.33 13.58
CA ILE A 60 -5.74 7.97 14.89
C ILE A 60 -6.88 7.67 15.86
N ALA A 61 -8.13 7.73 15.40
CA ALA A 61 -9.30 7.42 16.21
C ALA A 61 -9.34 5.94 16.66
N ALA A 62 -8.74 5.04 15.88
CA ALA A 62 -8.55 3.63 16.21
C ALA A 62 -7.26 3.36 17.02
N GLU A 63 -6.60 4.40 17.53
CA GLU A 63 -5.33 4.33 18.27
C GLU A 63 -4.14 3.79 17.43
N ASP A 64 -4.27 3.69 16.10
CA ASP A 64 -3.17 3.43 15.17
C ASP A 64 -2.47 4.75 14.82
N THR A 65 -1.36 5.00 15.51
CA THR A 65 -0.56 6.22 15.37
C THR A 65 0.70 5.98 14.55
N PRO A 66 1.18 7.01 13.81
CA PRO A 66 2.41 6.87 13.05
C PRO A 66 3.61 6.53 13.97
N PRO A 67 4.64 5.85 13.45
CA PRO A 67 5.86 5.62 14.19
C PRO A 67 6.48 6.93 14.73
N LYS A 68 7.18 6.83 15.87
CA LYS A 68 7.69 8.00 16.61
C LYS A 68 8.88 8.69 15.97
N ALA A 69 9.54 8.11 14.96
CA ALA A 69 10.75 8.69 14.41
C ALA A 69 10.39 9.91 13.54
N GLU A 70 10.83 11.10 13.96
CA GLU A 70 10.57 12.37 13.26
C GLU A 70 11.74 12.80 12.37
N THR A 71 12.88 12.13 12.47
CA THR A 71 14.07 12.40 11.66
C THR A 71 14.79 11.12 11.26
N VAL A 72 15.60 11.22 10.19
CA VAL A 72 16.55 10.20 9.76
C VAL A 72 17.94 10.80 9.66
N SER A 73 18.95 10.07 10.14
CA SER A 73 20.35 10.45 10.01
C SER A 73 20.97 9.73 8.82
N ILE A 74 21.25 10.47 7.75
CA ILE A 74 21.93 9.91 6.58
C ILE A 74 23.43 10.00 6.80
N ASN A 75 24.02 8.90 7.28
CA ASN A 75 25.44 8.80 7.63
C ASN A 75 26.24 8.13 6.51
N TYR A 76 26.73 8.91 5.55
CA TYR A 76 27.76 8.43 4.62
C TYR A 76 29.01 9.30 4.75
N ALA A 77 30.18 8.68 4.81
CA ALA A 77 31.42 9.45 4.71
C ALA A 77 31.59 9.96 3.26
N PRO A 78 32.08 11.20 3.04
CA PRO A 78 32.48 11.63 1.70
C PRO A 78 33.41 10.60 1.05
N GLY A 79 33.05 10.08 -0.13
CA GLY A 79 33.86 9.11 -0.85
C GLY A 79 33.67 7.65 -0.39
N GLN A 80 32.67 7.36 0.45
CA GLN A 80 32.37 6.00 0.89
C GLN A 80 31.80 5.17 -0.26
N GLU A 81 32.56 4.20 -0.75
CA GLU A 81 32.09 3.24 -1.74
C GLU A 81 31.06 2.27 -1.12
N LEU A 82 29.77 2.51 -1.37
CA LEU A 82 28.73 1.51 -1.17
C LEU A 82 28.86 0.44 -2.25
N LYS A 83 29.11 -0.78 -1.79
CA LYS A 83 29.13 -1.96 -2.65
C LYS A 83 27.84 -2.72 -2.43
N TYR A 84 27.00 -2.74 -3.44
CA TYR A 84 25.82 -3.59 -3.48
C TYR A 84 25.88 -4.43 -4.76
N GLU A 85 25.05 -5.46 -4.86
CA GLU A 85 24.91 -6.18 -6.13
C GLU A 85 23.47 -6.10 -6.58
N VAL A 86 23.31 -5.99 -7.89
CA VAL A 86 22.02 -6.05 -8.54
C VAL A 86 22.07 -7.30 -9.43
N GLY A 87 21.43 -8.38 -8.97
CA GLY A 87 21.54 -9.69 -9.61
C GLY A 87 22.98 -10.23 -9.59
N ARG A 88 23.56 -10.51 -10.76
CA ARG A 88 24.97 -10.98 -10.91
C ARG A 88 26.00 -9.86 -11.04
N LYS A 89 25.56 -8.59 -11.12
CA LYS A 89 26.46 -7.45 -11.33
C LYS A 89 26.79 -6.81 -9.98
N LYS A 90 28.10 -6.73 -9.67
CA LYS A 90 28.60 -5.90 -8.58
C LYS A 90 28.52 -4.44 -9.01
N VAL A 91 27.79 -3.64 -8.24
CA VAL A 91 27.68 -2.20 -8.46
C VAL A 91 28.38 -1.53 -7.28
N SER A 92 29.41 -0.75 -7.58
CA SER A 92 30.00 0.17 -6.61
C SER A 92 29.42 1.54 -6.85
N LYS A 93 28.79 2.11 -5.83
CA LYS A 93 28.36 3.50 -5.84
C LYS A 93 29.12 4.25 -4.77
N VAL A 94 29.86 5.26 -5.16
CA VAL A 94 30.57 6.09 -4.18
C VAL A 94 29.55 7.04 -3.59
N VAL A 95 29.14 6.79 -2.35
CA VAL A 95 28.28 7.70 -1.64
C VAL A 95 29.08 8.86 -1.14
N GLN A 96 28.50 10.04 -1.32
CA GLN A 96 29.00 11.27 -0.76
C GLN A 96 27.92 11.91 0.10
N SER A 97 28.33 12.47 1.23
CA SER A 97 27.45 13.24 2.09
C SER A 97 27.15 14.63 1.53
N TYR A 98 25.99 15.15 1.93
CA TYR A 98 25.40 16.43 1.50
C TYR A 98 26.12 17.68 2.03
N LYS A 99 27.14 17.49 2.89
CA LYS A 99 28.24 18.44 3.18
C LYS A 99 29.55 17.67 3.30
N GLU A 100 30.70 18.35 3.24
CA GLU A 100 31.92 17.85 3.91
C GLU A 100 31.56 17.64 5.38
N MET A 101 31.21 16.41 5.73
CA MET A 101 31.05 16.06 7.13
C MET A 101 32.44 15.98 7.71
N LYS A 102 32.71 16.71 8.80
CA LYS A 102 33.85 16.32 9.61
C LYS A 102 33.62 14.87 10.03
N LYS A 103 34.69 14.07 10.03
CA LYS A 103 34.64 12.68 10.49
C LYS A 103 33.91 12.63 11.85
N GLY A 104 32.71 12.05 11.88
CA GLY A 104 31.86 11.97 13.08
C GLY A 104 30.65 12.91 13.15
N GLU A 105 30.39 13.75 12.14
CA GLU A 105 29.13 14.52 12.04
C GLU A 105 28.00 13.67 11.42
N SER A 106 26.75 13.95 11.76
CA SER A 106 25.54 13.41 11.12
C SER A 106 24.61 14.56 10.74
N TYR A 107 23.85 14.41 9.65
CA TYR A 107 22.78 15.34 9.27
C TYR A 107 21.44 14.66 9.44
N GLU A 108 20.55 15.31 10.20
CA GLU A 108 19.18 14.88 10.39
C GLU A 108 18.28 15.51 9.32
N TYR A 109 17.51 14.64 8.66
CA TYR A 109 16.47 15.01 7.72
C TYR A 109 15.12 14.75 8.38
N ALA A 110 14.16 15.66 8.19
CA ALA A 110 12.80 15.44 8.67
C ALA A 110 12.21 14.18 8.01
N LEU A 111 11.51 13.38 8.81
CA LEU A 111 10.75 12.22 8.41
C LEU A 111 9.27 12.50 8.68
N GLN A 112 8.44 12.19 7.70
CA GLN A 112 7.00 12.27 7.81
C GLN A 112 6.37 10.94 7.41
N TYR A 113 5.15 10.70 7.87
CA TYR A 113 4.37 9.51 7.57
C TYR A 113 3.07 9.90 6.88
N ALA A 114 2.63 9.08 5.95
CA ALA A 114 1.33 9.24 5.30
C ALA A 114 0.54 7.93 5.44
N PRO A 115 -0.80 7.99 5.62
CA PRO A 115 -1.63 6.81 5.54
C PRO A 115 -1.63 6.25 4.12
N HIS A 116 -1.38 4.96 4.02
CA HIS A 116 -1.49 4.18 2.80
C HIS A 116 -2.80 3.37 2.83
N HIS A 117 -3.60 3.46 1.77
CA HIS A 117 -4.74 2.55 1.59
C HIS A 117 -4.25 1.15 1.20
N LEU A 118 -4.64 0.15 1.98
CA LEU A 118 -4.32 -1.26 1.71
C LEU A 118 -5.09 -1.75 0.49
N ILE A 119 -6.38 -1.42 0.39
CA ILE A 119 -7.17 -1.53 -0.84
C ILE A 119 -7.38 -0.12 -1.40
N PRO A 120 -6.63 0.28 -2.45
CA PRO A 120 -6.74 1.61 -3.04
C PRO A 120 -8.12 1.85 -3.65
N GLY A 121 -8.80 2.91 -3.19
CA GLY A 121 -10.14 3.26 -3.68
C GLY A 121 -10.16 3.57 -5.18
N ASN A 122 -9.36 4.53 -5.61
CA ASN A 122 -9.36 4.98 -7.01
C ASN A 122 -8.58 4.08 -7.96
N GLU A 123 -7.48 3.47 -7.49
CA GLU A 123 -6.58 2.69 -8.35
C GLU A 123 -6.93 1.21 -8.45
N SER A 124 -7.65 0.64 -7.48
CA SER A 124 -7.94 -0.80 -7.45
C SER A 124 -9.41 -1.14 -7.31
N LEU A 125 -10.14 -0.40 -6.47
CA LEU A 125 -11.55 -0.68 -6.18
C LEU A 125 -12.48 -0.11 -7.25
N LYS A 126 -12.22 1.13 -7.69
CA LYS A 126 -13.00 1.80 -8.73
C LYS A 126 -12.93 1.02 -10.05
N GLY A 127 -14.10 0.78 -10.65
CA GLY A 127 -14.27 -0.05 -11.84
C GLY A 127 -14.08 -1.56 -11.63
N SER A 128 -13.73 -1.99 -10.42
CA SER A 128 -13.54 -3.40 -10.10
C SER A 128 -14.87 -4.17 -10.13
N PRO A 129 -14.92 -5.39 -10.69
CA PRO A 129 -16.15 -6.19 -10.78
C PRO A 129 -16.71 -6.62 -9.42
N ILE A 130 -15.99 -6.36 -8.31
CA ILE A 130 -16.51 -6.55 -6.96
C ILE A 130 -17.52 -5.46 -6.56
N VAL A 131 -17.41 -4.25 -7.14
CA VAL A 131 -18.22 -3.07 -6.78
C VAL A 131 -19.72 -3.32 -6.94
N PRO A 132 -20.21 -3.97 -8.01
CA PRO A 132 -21.63 -4.36 -8.14
C PRO A 132 -22.20 -5.18 -6.98
N PHE A 133 -21.37 -5.85 -6.18
CA PHE A 133 -21.79 -6.63 -5.01
C PHE A 133 -21.76 -5.84 -3.69
N MET A 134 -21.33 -4.56 -3.71
CA MET A 134 -21.09 -3.78 -2.49
C MET A 134 -22.30 -2.93 -2.05
N GLY A 135 -23.28 -2.72 -2.93
CA GLY A 135 -24.51 -2.00 -2.59
C GLY A 135 -25.35 -1.70 -3.82
N ASP A 136 -26.50 -1.08 -3.62
CA ASP A 136 -27.38 -0.61 -4.70
C ASP A 136 -26.71 0.46 -5.58
N ASP A 137 -27.36 0.81 -6.69
CA ASP A 137 -26.80 1.74 -7.69
C ASP A 137 -26.44 3.11 -7.09
N ASP A 138 -27.23 3.60 -6.13
CA ASP A 138 -26.95 4.84 -5.41
C ASP A 138 -25.73 4.73 -4.50
N SER A 139 -25.55 3.56 -3.87
CA SER A 139 -24.47 3.31 -2.92
C SER A 139 -23.10 3.17 -3.60
N ILE A 140 -23.07 2.68 -4.84
CA ILE A 140 -21.82 2.39 -5.58
C ILE A 140 -21.47 3.42 -6.66
N ALA A 141 -22.29 4.47 -6.83
CA ALA A 141 -22.23 5.39 -7.96
C ALA A 141 -20.84 5.97 -8.26
N GLU A 142 -20.03 6.23 -7.23
CA GLU A 142 -18.69 6.83 -7.38
C GLU A 142 -17.62 5.83 -7.82
N TYR A 143 -17.86 4.52 -7.59
CA TYR A 143 -16.90 3.45 -7.83
C TYR A 143 -17.27 2.55 -9.02
N ALA A 144 -18.53 2.56 -9.47
CA ALA A 144 -19.01 1.54 -10.41
C ALA A 144 -18.51 1.71 -11.86
N GLU A 145 -18.05 2.88 -12.28
CA GLU A 145 -17.57 3.16 -13.66
C GLU A 145 -18.50 2.63 -14.77
N GLY A 146 -19.81 2.85 -14.62
CA GLY A 146 -20.82 2.40 -15.59
C GLY A 146 -21.30 0.97 -15.42
N GLN A 147 -20.82 0.26 -14.40
CA GLN A 147 -21.38 -1.02 -13.96
C GLN A 147 -22.69 -0.80 -13.20
N GLY A 148 -23.65 -1.69 -13.37
CA GLY A 148 -24.88 -1.73 -12.57
C GLY A 148 -24.70 -2.56 -11.30
N SER A 149 -25.52 -2.30 -10.29
CA SER A 149 -25.54 -3.06 -9.05
C SER A 149 -26.21 -4.44 -9.20
N PHE A 150 -25.64 -5.45 -8.54
CA PHE A 150 -26.28 -6.75 -8.32
C PHE A 150 -27.08 -6.81 -7.02
N ILE A 151 -27.09 -5.74 -6.22
CA ILE A 151 -27.72 -5.71 -4.90
C ILE A 151 -29.05 -4.96 -4.97
N LYS A 152 -30.04 -5.48 -4.23
CA LYS A 152 -31.38 -4.88 -4.12
C LYS A 152 -31.32 -3.41 -3.69
N GLU A 153 -32.27 -2.62 -4.16
CA GLU A 153 -32.41 -1.22 -3.75
C GLU A 153 -32.61 -1.12 -2.23
N GLY A 154 -31.94 -0.17 -1.58
CA GLY A 154 -32.04 0.00 -0.13
C GLY A 154 -30.94 -0.68 0.67
N PHE A 155 -29.96 -1.29 0.01
CA PHE A 155 -28.95 -2.11 0.67
C PHE A 155 -27.53 -1.73 0.24
N SER A 156 -26.60 -1.87 1.18
CA SER A 156 -25.16 -1.70 1.05
C SER A 156 -24.48 -2.64 2.04
N ILE A 157 -23.30 -3.14 1.70
CA ILE A 157 -22.50 -3.95 2.63
C ILE A 157 -21.83 -3.08 3.69
N LEU A 158 -21.86 -1.75 3.56
CA LEU A 158 -21.27 -0.78 4.50
C LEU A 158 -19.74 -0.82 4.58
N TYR A 159 -19.08 -1.26 3.50
CA TYR A 159 -17.63 -1.19 3.41
C TYR A 159 -17.16 0.27 3.39
N ASP A 160 -16.18 0.59 4.23
CA ASP A 160 -15.59 1.92 4.30
C ASP A 160 -14.12 1.85 3.83
N VAL A 161 -13.86 2.40 2.64
CA VAL A 161 -12.50 2.46 2.09
C VAL A 161 -11.55 3.28 2.96
N ASN A 162 -12.08 4.23 3.76
CA ASN A 162 -11.33 5.07 4.68
C ASN A 162 -11.32 4.50 6.10
N GLY A 163 -11.85 3.29 6.33
CA GLY A 163 -11.78 2.60 7.61
C GLY A 163 -10.34 2.33 8.04
N ALA A 164 -10.08 2.35 9.35
CA ALA A 164 -8.73 2.11 9.91
C ALA A 164 -8.19 0.73 9.52
N GLU A 165 -9.07 -0.25 9.38
CA GLU A 165 -8.78 -1.61 8.91
C GLU A 165 -8.17 -1.63 7.50
N ASN A 166 -8.43 -0.59 6.69
CA ASN A 166 -7.93 -0.45 5.33
C ASN A 166 -6.73 0.52 5.22
N GLY A 167 -6.14 0.95 6.34
CA GLY A 167 -5.04 1.91 6.35
C GLY A 167 -3.79 1.43 7.07
N VAL A 168 -2.63 1.96 6.66
CA VAL A 168 -1.39 1.81 7.42
C VAL A 168 -0.49 3.03 7.29
N TRP A 169 0.17 3.45 8.38
CA TRP A 169 1.17 4.52 8.32
C TRP A 169 2.46 4.04 7.68
N LEU A 170 2.89 4.71 6.62
CA LEU A 170 4.16 4.46 5.94
C LEU A 170 5.02 5.74 5.89
N PRO A 171 6.36 5.65 6.06
CA PRO A 171 7.24 6.80 5.85
C PRO A 171 7.08 7.35 4.43
N SER A 172 7.06 8.67 4.26
CA SER A 172 6.69 9.31 3.00
C SER A 172 7.69 10.36 2.54
N PRO A 173 7.63 10.75 1.25
CA PRO A 173 8.43 11.83 0.72
C PRO A 173 7.93 13.23 1.13
N TYR A 174 6.83 13.37 1.87
CA TYR A 174 6.23 14.70 2.07
C TYR A 174 7.11 15.66 2.88
N ALA A 175 7.99 15.14 3.75
CA ALA A 175 8.96 15.95 4.46
C ALA A 175 9.94 16.70 3.52
N LEU A 176 10.21 16.15 2.32
CA LEU A 176 11.16 16.72 1.36
C LEU A 176 10.56 16.90 -0.03
N SER A 177 9.25 16.80 -0.21
CA SER A 177 8.53 17.06 -1.47
C SER A 177 7.76 18.37 -1.36
N MET A 178 7.80 19.20 -2.39
CA MET A 178 6.92 20.37 -2.50
C MET A 178 6.37 20.41 -3.92
N LYS A 179 5.05 20.48 -4.07
CA LYS A 179 4.37 20.56 -5.38
C LYS A 179 4.78 19.42 -6.32
N ASN A 180 4.86 18.19 -5.81
CA ASN A 180 5.31 17.00 -6.54
C ASN A 180 6.78 17.03 -7.03
N ASP A 181 7.55 18.07 -6.70
CA ASP A 181 9.00 18.07 -6.88
C ASP A 181 9.64 17.28 -5.73
N TRP A 182 10.10 16.06 -6.03
CA TRP A 182 10.90 15.23 -5.14
C TRP A 182 12.30 15.00 -5.72
N PRO A 183 13.36 15.51 -5.07
CA PRO A 183 13.35 16.33 -3.85
C PRO A 183 12.97 17.79 -4.14
N ALA A 184 12.34 18.46 -3.18
CA ALA A 184 11.88 19.84 -3.28
C ALA A 184 13.03 20.86 -3.38
N LYS A 185 12.73 22.10 -3.80
CA LYS A 185 13.73 23.19 -3.89
C LYS A 185 14.64 23.37 -2.66
N PRO A 186 14.18 23.24 -1.39
CA PRO A 186 15.07 23.28 -0.22
C PRO A 186 16.09 22.14 -0.22
N ALA A 187 15.68 20.91 -0.54
CA ALA A 187 16.59 19.79 -0.73
C ALA A 187 17.49 19.98 -1.97
N MET A 188 16.95 20.50 -3.08
CA MET A 188 17.75 20.87 -4.26
C MET A 188 18.73 22.02 -4.02
N LYS A 189 18.46 22.97 -3.13
CA LYS A 189 19.40 24.04 -2.74
C LYS A 189 20.58 23.49 -1.94
N VAL A 190 20.40 22.37 -1.25
CA VAL A 190 21.50 21.64 -0.61
C VAL A 190 22.33 20.90 -1.66
N ILE A 191 21.67 20.25 -2.63
CA ILE A 191 22.32 19.54 -3.75
C ILE A 191 23.10 20.51 -4.67
N LYS A 192 22.49 21.61 -5.12
CA LYS A 192 23.05 22.61 -6.05
C LYS A 192 24.18 23.49 -5.51
N ARG A 193 24.65 23.30 -4.27
CA ARG A 193 25.77 24.08 -3.70
C ARG A 193 27.16 23.59 -4.14
N ARG A 194 27.22 22.60 -5.03
CA ARG A 194 28.46 22.05 -5.60
C ARG A 194 28.79 22.69 -6.95
N LEU A 195 30.04 23.10 -7.12
CA LEU A 195 30.59 23.51 -8.42
C LEU A 195 31.14 22.26 -9.11
N ASN A 196 30.72 22.01 -10.36
CA ASN A 196 31.31 21.09 -11.34
C ASN A 196 30.89 19.59 -11.36
N GLU A 197 29.71 19.21 -10.86
CA GLU A 197 29.13 17.86 -11.08
C GLU A 197 27.68 17.94 -11.65
N ASP A 198 27.21 16.89 -12.31
CA ASP A 198 25.86 16.82 -12.88
C ASP A 198 24.83 16.58 -11.76
N VAL A 199 23.97 17.57 -11.55
CA VAL A 199 22.99 17.66 -10.46
C VAL A 199 21.98 16.51 -10.45
N ALA A 200 21.82 15.81 -11.59
CA ALA A 200 20.87 14.72 -11.74
C ALA A 200 21.29 13.45 -10.95
N ASP A 201 22.55 13.04 -11.05
CA ASP A 201 23.03 11.79 -10.44
C ASP A 201 23.05 11.88 -8.90
N GLU A 202 23.49 13.03 -8.36
CA GLU A 202 23.51 13.29 -6.91
C GLU A 202 22.12 13.23 -6.26
N THR A 203 21.10 13.52 -7.05
CA THR A 203 19.71 13.56 -6.58
C THR A 203 19.15 12.14 -6.38
N GLU A 204 19.59 11.15 -7.16
CA GLU A 204 19.10 9.77 -7.06
C GLU A 204 19.71 9.00 -5.89
N ASP A 205 21.01 9.21 -5.61
CA ASP A 205 21.71 8.60 -4.46
C ASP A 205 21.05 9.00 -3.13
N PHE A 206 20.66 10.28 -3.04
CA PHE A 206 19.95 10.81 -1.89
C PHE A 206 18.61 10.16 -1.66
N LYS A 207 17.82 9.99 -2.71
CA LYS A 207 16.49 9.39 -2.60
C LYS A 207 16.59 7.98 -2.04
N LEU A 208 17.49 7.17 -2.59
CA LEU A 208 17.70 5.79 -2.14
C LEU A 208 18.17 5.72 -0.69
N ALA A 209 19.12 6.58 -0.32
CA ALA A 209 19.61 6.71 1.05
C ALA A 209 18.50 7.09 2.04
N TYR A 210 17.75 8.15 1.71
CA TYR A 210 16.66 8.64 2.55
C TYR A 210 15.57 7.58 2.70
N VAL A 211 15.19 6.89 1.62
CA VAL A 211 14.22 5.78 1.65
C VAL A 211 14.72 4.65 2.58
N ALA A 212 15.97 4.22 2.40
CA ALA A 212 16.57 3.16 3.22
C ALA A 212 16.64 3.50 4.72
N ASP A 213 17.03 4.73 5.06
CA ASP A 213 17.05 5.20 6.46
C ASP A 213 15.63 5.38 7.02
N SER A 214 14.68 5.86 6.20
CA SER A 214 13.27 6.03 6.59
C SER A 214 12.61 4.70 6.89
N ILE A 215 12.80 3.70 6.04
CA ILE A 215 12.34 2.32 6.26
C ILE A 215 12.85 1.79 7.60
N ARG A 216 14.15 1.97 7.88
CA ARG A 216 14.78 1.50 9.12
C ARG A 216 14.25 2.22 10.35
N ALA A 217 14.19 3.55 10.31
CA ALA A 217 13.67 4.38 11.40
C ALA A 217 12.19 4.09 11.68
N SER A 218 11.45 3.68 10.65
CA SER A 218 10.03 3.31 10.73
C SER A 218 9.80 1.85 11.17
N GLY A 219 10.84 1.13 11.58
CA GLY A 219 10.73 -0.26 12.03
C GLY A 219 10.43 -1.26 10.92
N GLY A 220 10.93 -1.04 9.70
CA GLY A 220 10.75 -1.95 8.57
C GLY A 220 9.41 -1.80 7.85
N ARG A 221 8.89 -0.58 7.77
CA ARG A 221 7.74 -0.21 6.94
C ARG A 221 8.22 0.20 5.56
N GLN A 222 7.54 -0.25 4.51
CA GLN A 222 7.79 0.19 3.14
C GLN A 222 7.59 1.71 2.99
N PHE A 223 8.16 2.30 1.96
CA PHE A 223 8.07 3.74 1.73
C PHE A 223 6.81 4.10 0.92
N HIS A 224 6.15 5.20 1.30
CA HIS A 224 4.86 5.60 0.76
C HIS A 224 5.04 6.38 -0.55
N MET A 225 4.83 5.74 -1.69
CA MET A 225 4.54 6.44 -2.95
C MET A 225 3.38 5.78 -3.69
N ARG A 226 3.02 6.34 -4.85
CA ARG A 226 2.04 5.73 -5.73
C ARG A 226 2.73 4.64 -6.54
N HIS A 227 2.22 3.41 -6.49
CA HIS A 227 2.79 2.29 -7.24
C HIS A 227 1.72 1.51 -8.00
N LYS A 228 1.87 1.50 -9.32
CA LYS A 228 0.91 0.90 -10.25
C LYS A 228 0.78 -0.61 -10.03
N ASP A 229 1.91 -1.30 -9.87
CA ASP A 229 1.92 -2.77 -9.78
C ASP A 229 1.26 -3.29 -8.50
N TYR A 230 1.35 -2.52 -7.41
CA TYR A 230 0.61 -2.83 -6.17
C TYR A 230 -0.89 -2.77 -6.44
N SER A 231 -1.35 -1.65 -6.99
CA SER A 231 -2.77 -1.43 -7.27
C SER A 231 -3.33 -2.43 -8.28
N GLU A 232 -2.57 -2.76 -9.32
CA GLU A 232 -2.93 -3.81 -10.29
C GLU A 232 -3.07 -5.16 -9.60
N LYS A 233 -2.12 -5.52 -8.73
CA LYS A 233 -2.19 -6.79 -8.00
C LYS A 233 -3.39 -6.87 -7.06
N VAL A 234 -3.70 -5.78 -6.35
CA VAL A 234 -4.92 -5.70 -5.52
C VAL A 234 -6.16 -5.83 -6.41
N GLY A 235 -6.19 -5.16 -7.57
CA GLY A 235 -7.27 -5.28 -8.55
C GLY A 235 -7.51 -6.71 -9.04
N GLU A 236 -6.45 -7.48 -9.30
CA GLU A 236 -6.57 -8.90 -9.65
C GLU A 236 -7.22 -9.73 -8.53
N ILE A 237 -6.87 -9.47 -7.27
CA ILE A 237 -7.42 -10.17 -6.11
C ILE A 237 -8.91 -9.82 -5.96
N LEU A 238 -9.27 -8.53 -6.06
CA LEU A 238 -10.67 -8.08 -6.02
C LEU A 238 -11.49 -8.71 -7.16
N LYS A 239 -10.91 -8.83 -8.37
CA LYS A 239 -11.53 -9.55 -9.48
C LYS A 239 -11.78 -11.01 -9.13
N ALA A 240 -10.79 -11.71 -8.58
CA ALA A 240 -10.95 -13.12 -8.19
C ALA A 240 -12.04 -13.30 -7.13
N MET A 241 -12.15 -12.37 -6.17
CA MET A 241 -13.24 -12.34 -5.20
C MET A 241 -14.61 -12.14 -5.90
N ALA A 242 -14.70 -11.22 -6.86
CA ALA A 242 -15.91 -10.99 -7.65
C ALA A 242 -16.33 -12.22 -8.47
N ASP A 243 -15.40 -12.87 -9.17
CA ASP A 243 -15.66 -14.09 -9.93
C ASP A 243 -16.26 -15.17 -9.00
N ARG A 244 -15.80 -15.27 -7.74
CA ARG A 244 -16.37 -16.18 -6.74
C ARG A 244 -17.78 -15.78 -6.30
N LEU A 245 -18.03 -14.50 -6.09
CA LEU A 245 -19.37 -13.98 -5.75
C LEU A 245 -20.38 -14.31 -6.87
N VAL A 246 -19.97 -14.21 -8.14
CA VAL A 246 -20.80 -14.61 -9.29
C VAL A 246 -21.16 -16.10 -9.21
N LEU A 247 -20.18 -16.99 -8.97
CA LEU A 247 -20.44 -18.44 -8.84
C LEU A 247 -21.40 -18.75 -7.67
N MET A 248 -21.25 -18.05 -6.55
CA MET A 248 -22.15 -18.20 -5.40
C MET A 248 -23.57 -17.73 -5.72
N ALA A 249 -23.72 -16.56 -6.33
CA ALA A 249 -25.01 -15.98 -6.71
C ALA A 249 -25.76 -16.82 -7.76
N THR A 250 -25.02 -17.47 -8.67
CA THR A 250 -25.58 -18.22 -9.81
C THR A 250 -25.86 -19.71 -9.54
N GLY A 251 -25.66 -20.19 -8.31
CA GLY A 251 -26.16 -21.52 -7.92
C GLY A 251 -25.34 -22.25 -6.86
N GLN A 252 -24.11 -21.81 -6.54
CA GLN A 252 -23.32 -22.48 -5.51
C GLN A 252 -23.75 -22.12 -4.08
N CYS A 253 -24.49 -21.03 -3.88
CA CYS A 253 -25.06 -20.67 -2.60
C CYS A 253 -26.60 -20.61 -2.68
N PRO A 254 -27.32 -21.55 -2.03
CA PRO A 254 -28.78 -21.51 -2.00
C PRO A 254 -29.34 -20.22 -1.40
N ILE A 255 -28.66 -19.62 -0.41
CA ILE A 255 -29.09 -18.35 0.19
C ILE A 255 -29.02 -17.22 -0.84
N ALA A 256 -27.90 -17.08 -1.54
CA ALA A 256 -27.73 -16.07 -2.57
C ALA A 256 -28.76 -16.29 -3.69
N THR A 257 -28.86 -17.49 -4.25
CA THR A 257 -29.78 -17.80 -5.34
C THR A 257 -31.25 -17.59 -4.95
N ASN A 258 -31.66 -18.03 -3.76
CA ASN A 258 -33.04 -17.86 -3.28
C ASN A 258 -33.35 -16.39 -2.90
N SER A 259 -32.33 -15.56 -2.66
CA SER A 259 -32.53 -14.13 -2.43
C SER A 259 -32.82 -13.34 -3.70
N LYS A 260 -32.61 -13.94 -4.89
CA LYS A 260 -32.72 -13.23 -6.17
C LYS A 260 -34.15 -12.73 -6.40
N GLN A 261 -34.29 -11.44 -6.63
CA GLN A 261 -35.53 -10.77 -7.03
C GLN A 261 -35.19 -9.67 -8.03
N ASP A 262 -35.90 -9.62 -9.17
CA ASP A 262 -35.69 -8.61 -10.22
C ASP A 262 -34.22 -8.50 -10.66
N GLU A 263 -33.57 -9.65 -10.87
CA GLU A 263 -32.14 -9.78 -11.22
C GLU A 263 -31.14 -9.27 -10.16
N LYS A 264 -31.60 -8.90 -8.96
CA LYS A 264 -30.79 -8.42 -7.83
C LYS A 264 -30.85 -9.36 -6.63
N PHE A 265 -29.81 -9.36 -5.81
CA PHE A 265 -29.62 -10.24 -4.66
C PHE A 265 -29.67 -9.47 -3.33
N ASP A 266 -29.90 -10.17 -2.22
CA ASP A 266 -29.62 -9.61 -0.90
C ASP A 266 -28.11 -9.32 -0.76
N PRO A 267 -27.69 -8.35 0.07
CA PRO A 267 -26.28 -7.98 0.19
C PRO A 267 -25.42 -9.12 0.80
N PRO A 268 -24.24 -9.42 0.24
CA PRO A 268 -23.28 -10.35 0.81
C PRO A 268 -22.53 -9.73 2.00
N MET A 269 -23.17 -9.61 3.17
CA MET A 269 -22.59 -8.87 4.31
C MET A 269 -21.24 -9.42 4.78
N GLY A 270 -20.97 -10.71 4.61
CA GLY A 270 -19.67 -11.31 4.93
C GLY A 270 -18.54 -10.84 4.03
N LEU A 271 -18.82 -10.08 2.97
CA LEU A 271 -17.82 -9.51 2.08
C LEU A 271 -16.95 -8.46 2.78
N VAL A 272 -17.50 -7.68 3.72
CA VAL A 272 -16.73 -6.69 4.50
C VAL A 272 -15.61 -7.37 5.28
N GLY A 273 -15.94 -8.43 6.04
CA GLY A 273 -14.93 -9.17 6.79
C GLY A 273 -13.84 -9.77 5.89
N ARG A 274 -14.20 -10.17 4.66
CA ARG A 274 -13.23 -10.66 3.67
C ARG A 274 -12.32 -9.58 3.13
N LEU A 275 -12.86 -8.38 2.86
CA LEU A 275 -12.06 -7.23 2.47
C LEU A 275 -11.12 -6.80 3.60
N HIS A 276 -11.56 -6.82 4.85
CA HIS A 276 -10.69 -6.53 6.00
C HIS A 276 -9.57 -7.58 6.15
N VAL A 277 -9.88 -8.88 5.98
CA VAL A 277 -8.85 -9.93 5.95
C VAL A 277 -7.86 -9.71 4.80
N LEU A 278 -8.34 -9.28 3.62
CA LEU A 278 -7.46 -8.91 2.52
C LEU A 278 -6.55 -7.73 2.91
N SER A 279 -7.10 -6.67 3.50
CA SER A 279 -6.31 -5.53 3.97
C SER A 279 -5.26 -5.94 4.99
N GLU A 280 -5.61 -6.75 6.00
CA GLU A 280 -4.65 -7.27 6.98
C GLU A 280 -3.56 -8.13 6.34
N ASN A 281 -3.90 -8.98 5.36
CA ASN A 281 -2.89 -9.73 4.62
C ASN A 281 -1.97 -8.80 3.82
N LEU A 282 -2.52 -7.79 3.14
CA LEU A 282 -1.75 -6.78 2.41
C LEU A 282 -0.82 -5.99 3.35
N ARG A 283 -1.30 -5.67 4.56
CA ARG A 283 -0.52 -4.96 5.60
C ARG A 283 0.77 -5.71 5.92
N THR A 284 0.75 -7.04 5.97
CA THR A 284 1.96 -7.84 6.26
C THR A 284 3.06 -7.71 5.19
N TYR A 285 2.70 -7.34 3.96
CA TYR A 285 3.67 -7.08 2.90
C TYR A 285 4.25 -5.67 3.00
N LEU A 286 3.50 -4.71 3.52
CA LEU A 286 3.93 -3.32 3.66
C LEU A 286 4.64 -3.04 5.00
N VAL A 287 4.36 -3.84 6.03
CA VAL A 287 4.91 -3.71 7.38
C VAL A 287 5.53 -5.02 7.82
N GLY A 288 6.83 -4.98 8.12
CA GLY A 288 7.55 -6.12 8.68
C GLY A 288 8.67 -6.63 7.78
N PRO A 289 9.23 -7.81 8.06
CA PRO A 289 10.44 -8.29 7.41
C PRO A 289 10.21 -8.98 6.05
N LEU A 290 8.96 -9.15 5.63
CA LEU A 290 8.56 -9.95 4.47
C LEU A 290 8.04 -9.07 3.34
N TRP A 291 8.93 -8.57 2.49
CA TRP A 291 8.56 -7.83 1.29
C TRP A 291 8.72 -8.72 0.06
N ARG A 292 7.75 -8.67 -0.85
CA ARG A 292 7.71 -9.56 -2.00
C ARG A 292 7.17 -8.83 -3.24
N PRO A 293 7.79 -9.02 -4.42
CA PRO A 293 7.19 -8.56 -5.66
C PRO A 293 5.82 -9.23 -5.91
N PRO A 294 4.85 -8.54 -6.54
CA PRO A 294 4.88 -7.13 -6.96
C PRO A 294 4.34 -6.15 -5.88
N LEU A 295 4.18 -6.60 -4.63
CA LEU A 295 3.53 -5.84 -3.55
C LEU A 295 4.52 -4.86 -2.88
N TYR A 296 4.98 -3.91 -3.68
CA TYR A 296 5.75 -2.76 -3.21
C TYR A 296 4.93 -1.48 -3.30
N ALA A 297 4.96 -0.67 -2.26
CA ALA A 297 4.36 0.66 -2.23
C ALA A 297 5.11 1.66 -3.11
N ASP A 298 6.34 1.35 -3.56
CA ASP A 298 7.09 2.13 -4.55
C ASP A 298 8.30 1.36 -5.13
N SER A 299 8.85 1.89 -6.24
CA SER A 299 9.99 1.27 -6.94
C SER A 299 11.34 1.41 -6.22
N MET A 300 11.53 2.42 -5.36
CA MET A 300 12.72 2.56 -4.52
C MET A 300 12.69 1.56 -3.35
N THR A 301 11.50 1.28 -2.80
CA THR A 301 11.31 0.17 -1.86
C THR A 301 11.64 -1.17 -2.52
N GLU A 302 11.20 -1.41 -3.77
CA GLU A 302 11.60 -2.60 -4.53
C GLU A 302 13.12 -2.70 -4.66
N GLN A 303 13.78 -1.61 -5.05
CA GLN A 303 15.24 -1.57 -5.19
C GLN A 303 15.94 -1.86 -3.85
N TYR A 304 15.49 -1.23 -2.75
CA TYR A 304 16.02 -1.50 -1.41
C TYR A 304 15.82 -2.97 -1.00
N ALA A 305 14.67 -3.57 -1.30
CA ALA A 305 14.40 -4.97 -1.04
C ALA A 305 15.37 -5.89 -1.81
N ALA A 306 15.60 -5.60 -3.09
CA ALA A 306 16.56 -6.32 -3.93
C ALA A 306 17.98 -6.28 -3.33
N ASP A 307 18.43 -5.09 -2.90
CA ASP A 307 19.75 -4.91 -2.29
C ASP A 307 19.92 -5.73 -0.99
N LEU A 308 18.88 -5.85 -0.15
CA LEU A 308 18.92 -6.69 1.06
C LEU A 308 19.06 -8.19 0.77
N THR A 309 18.40 -8.69 -0.28
CA THR A 309 18.44 -10.13 -0.62
C THR A 309 19.84 -10.57 -1.08
N VAL A 310 20.50 -9.71 -1.84
CA VAL A 310 21.87 -9.90 -2.31
C VAL A 310 22.85 -10.03 -1.15
N VAL A 311 22.75 -9.16 -0.13
CA VAL A 311 23.63 -9.18 1.05
C VAL A 311 23.49 -10.51 1.81
N LYS A 312 22.27 -11.03 1.97
CA LYS A 312 22.04 -12.32 2.64
C LYS A 312 22.64 -13.50 1.87
N SER A 313 22.60 -13.49 0.54
CA SER A 313 23.14 -14.58 -0.29
C SER A 313 24.67 -14.77 -0.15
N LYS A 314 25.40 -13.70 0.22
CA LYS A 314 26.85 -13.69 0.43
C LYS A 314 27.29 -13.99 1.86
N GLY A 315 26.38 -13.88 2.83
CA GLY A 315 26.64 -14.11 4.25
C GLY A 315 26.54 -15.57 4.69
N MET A 316 26.20 -16.51 3.80
CA MET A 316 26.16 -17.94 4.10
C MET A 316 27.58 -18.54 4.08
N VAL A 317 28.43 -18.06 4.99
CA VAL A 317 29.61 -18.77 5.45
C VAL A 317 29.14 -19.97 6.25
N ARG A 318 29.55 -21.17 5.82
CA ARG A 318 29.37 -22.43 6.53
C ARG A 318 29.65 -22.23 8.03
N ARG A 319 28.69 -22.58 8.89
CA ARG A 319 29.04 -23.08 10.23
C ARG A 319 29.67 -24.46 10.04
N VAL A 320 30.99 -24.46 10.04
CA VAL A 320 31.86 -25.56 10.50
C VAL A 320 32.56 -24.88 11.68
N VAL A 321 32.31 -25.20 12.95
CA VAL A 321 32.25 -26.48 13.68
C VAL A 321 31.12 -26.43 14.70
#